data_AF-K1U9W3-F1
#
_entry.id   AF-K1U9W3-F1
#
_cell.length_a   1.000
_cell.length_b   1.000
_cell.length_c   1.000
_cell.angle_alpha   90.00
_cell.angle_beta   90.00
_cell.angle_gamma   90.00
#
_symmetry.space_group_name_H-M   'P 1'
#
loop_
_entity.id
_entity.type
_entity.pdbx_description
1 polymer ?
#
loop_
_entity_poly.entity_id
_entity_poly.type
_entity_poly.pdbx_seq_one_letter_code
_entity_poly.pdbx_strand_id
1 'polypeptide(L)' 'MLDKPRIRTFAEFARRYGVDELEKRLLRNKEKGIIYHYEGQLVGDYDKCQNEEEIIEMIKNGKMIG' A
#
# COMPACT_ATOMS: atom_id res chain seq x y z
N MET A 1 1.35 7.23 12.82
CA MET A 1 1.42 6.01 13.64
C MET A 1 0.83 4.91 12.79
N LEU A 2 1.56 3.81 12.55
CA LEU A 2 1.08 2.73 11.70
C LEU A 2 -0.13 2.06 12.35
N ASP A 3 -1.27 2.10 11.67
CA ASP A 3 -2.49 1.44 12.13
C ASP A 3 -2.41 -0.08 11.89
N LYS A 4 -2.86 -0.87 12.89
CA LYS A 4 -2.74 -2.34 12.86
C LYS A 4 -3.51 -2.96 11.68
N PRO A 5 -4.77 -2.58 11.42
CA PRO A 5 -5.46 -2.95 10.18
C PRO A 5 -4.66 -2.70 8.92
N ARG A 6 -4.05 -1.52 8.74
CA ARG A 6 -3.28 -1.19 7.53
C ARG A 6 -2.09 -2.10 7.33
N ILE A 7 -1.26 -2.31 8.36
CA ILE A 7 -0.14 -3.27 8.28
C ILE A 7 -0.65 -4.67 7.95
N ARG A 8 -1.76 -5.10 8.56
CA ARG A 8 -2.37 -6.40 8.28
C ARG A 8 -2.79 -6.52 6.82
N THR A 9 -3.26 -5.45 6.18
CA THR A 9 -3.61 -5.48 4.75
C THR A 9 -2.40 -5.73 3.85
N PHE A 10 -1.24 -5.15 4.14
CA PHE A 10 0.00 -5.45 3.38
C PHE A 10 0.43 -6.91 3.58
N ALA A 11 0.37 -7.41 4.82
CA ALA A 11 0.67 -8.81 5.12
C ALA A 11 -0.32 -9.76 4.43
N GLU A 12 -1.60 -9.41 4.39
CA GLU A 12 -2.65 -10.16 3.72
C GLU A 12 -2.46 -10.17 2.20
N PHE A 13 -2.05 -9.04 1.61
CA PHE A 13 -1.68 -8.99 0.20
C PHE A 13 -0.52 -9.94 -0.10
N ALA A 14 0.56 -9.87 0.69
CA ALA A 14 1.71 -10.76 0.53
C ALA A 14 1.31 -12.24 0.69
N ARG A 15 0.40 -12.55 1.62
CA ARG A 15 -0.12 -13.90 1.82
C ARG A 15 -0.90 -14.42 0.60
N ARG A 16 -1.66 -13.55 -0.08
CA ARG A 16 -2.49 -13.92 -1.24
C ARG A 16 -1.71 -14.01 -2.55
N TYR A 17 -0.77 -13.10 -2.76
CA TYR A 17 -0.12 -12.90 -4.07
C TYR A 17 1.39 -13.19 -4.07
N GLY A 18 1.99 -13.39 -2.89
CA GLY A 18 3.43 -13.56 -2.72
C GLY A 18 4.15 -12.24 -2.38
N VAL A 19 5.26 -12.36 -1.65
CA VAL A 19 6.10 -11.23 -1.27
C VAL A 19 6.75 -10.59 -2.50
N ASP A 20 7.20 -11.40 -3.46
CA ASP A 20 7.82 -10.91 -4.70
C ASP A 20 6.85 -10.06 -5.54
N GLU A 21 5.58 -10.48 -5.62
CA GLU A 21 4.56 -9.70 -6.32
C GLU A 21 4.23 -8.42 -5.56
N LEU A 22 4.19 -8.47 -4.23
CA LEU A 22 4.04 -7.25 -3.41
C LEU A 22 5.18 -6.27 -3.74
N GLU A 23 6.44 -6.69 -3.66
CA GLU A 23 7.60 -5.85 -3.92
C GLU A 23 7.55 -5.22 -5.33
N LYS A 24 7.26 -6.04 -6.35
CA LYS A 24 7.11 -5.59 -7.73
C LYS A 24 6.03 -4.52 -7.88
N ARG A 25 4.91 -4.66 -7.18
CA ARG A 25 3.81 -3.69 -7.18
C ARG A 25 4.22 -2.40 -6.48
N LEU A 26 4.84 -2.48 -5.31
CA LEU A 26 5.30 -1.30 -4.56
C LEU A 26 6.31 -0.49 -5.39
N LEU A 27 7.26 -1.15 -6.05
CA LEU A 27 8.25 -0.48 -6.88
C LEU A 27 7.59 0.24 -8.07
N ARG A 28 6.77 -0.48 -8.85
CA ARG A 28 6.03 0.09 -9.98
C ARG A 28 5.14 1.26 -9.57
N ASN A 29 4.51 1.18 -8.39
CA ASN A 29 3.60 2.22 -7.93
C ASN A 29 4.34 3.45 -7.42
N LYS A 30 5.53 3.26 -6.83
CA LYS A 30 6.43 4.37 -6.49
C LYS A 30 6.82 5.16 -7.73
N GLU A 31 7.13 4.48 -8.84
CA GLU A 31 7.41 5.13 -10.13
C GLU A 31 6.21 5.91 -10.69
N LYS A 32 4.98 5.52 -10.31
CA LYS A 32 3.74 6.24 -10.64
C LYS A 32 3.37 7.35 -9.65
N GLY A 33 4.22 7.60 -8.66
CA GLY A 33 4.04 8.67 -7.67
C GLY A 33 3.30 8.27 -6.40
N ILE A 34 3.06 6.98 -6.14
CA ILE A 34 2.56 6.56 -4.82
C ILE A 34 3.66 6.73 -3.78
N ILE A 35 3.34 7.49 -2.72
CA ILE A 35 4.25 7.75 -1.60
C ILE A 35 3.84 6.85 -0.44
N TYR A 36 4.61 5.80 -0.19
CA TYR A 36 4.35 4.92 0.95
C TYR A 36 4.76 5.53 2.28
N HIS A 37 5.77 6.40 2.32
CA HIS A 37 6.14 7.17 3.50
C HIS A 37 6.47 8.60 3.09
N TYR A 38 5.78 9.58 3.67
CA TYR A 38 6.16 10.98 3.54
C TYR A 38 7.50 11.23 4.25
N GLU A 39 8.22 12.26 3.82
CA GLU A 39 9.52 12.60 4.38
C GLU A 39 9.43 12.79 5.91
N GLY A 40 10.27 12.05 6.64
CA GLY A 40 10.30 12.06 8.10
C GLY A 40 9.12 11.38 8.80
N GLN A 41 8.23 10.67 8.08
CA GLN A 41 7.02 10.06 8.64
C GLN A 41 6.87 8.58 8.29
N LEU A 42 6.20 7.82 9.16
CA LEU A 42 5.78 6.43 8.92
C LEU A 42 4.33 6.35 8.41
N VAL A 43 3.91 7.35 7.63
CA VAL A 43 2.57 7.42 7.01
C VAL A 43 2.72 7.89 5.57
N GLY A 44 1.79 7.51 4.70
CA GLY A 44 1.84 7.78 3.27
C GLY A 44 0.45 7.91 2.63
N ASP A 45 0.38 7.68 1.32
CA ASP A 45 -0.87 7.70 0.56
C ASP A 45 -1.84 6.60 1.02
N TYR A 46 -1.33 5.44 1.45
CA TYR A 46 -2.16 4.36 1.98
C TYR A 46 -2.91 4.76 3.27
N ASP A 47 -2.46 5.80 3.98
CA ASP A 47 -3.17 6.32 5.16
C ASP A 47 -4.43 7.11 4.79
N LYS A 48 -4.60 7.47 3.51
CA LYS A 48 -5.81 8.11 2.97
C LYS A 48 -6.89 7.08 2.62
N CYS A 49 -6.53 5.80 2.49
CA CYS A 49 -7.49 4.72 2.30
C CYS A 49 -8.37 4.56 3.55
N GLN A 50 -9.67 4.37 3.32
CA GLN A 50 -10.69 4.22 4.36
C GLN A 50 -10.84 2.77 4.82
N ASN A 51 -10.48 1.80 3.97
CA ASN A 51 -10.66 0.38 4.23
C ASN A 51 -9.55 -0.47 3.57
N GLU A 52 -9.55 -1.76 3.89
CA GLU A 52 -8.54 -2.72 3.40
C GLU A 52 -8.62 -2.93 1.87
N GLU A 53 -9.82 -2.84 1.28
CA GLU A 53 -10.02 -3.04 -0.15
C GLU A 53 -9.36 -1.93 -0.97
N GLU A 54 -9.50 -0.67 -0.54
CA GLU A 54 -8.81 0.47 -1.15
C GLU A 54 -7.30 0.33 -1.09
N ILE A 55 -6.74 -0.17 0.03
CA ILE A 55 -5.31 -0.43 0.15
C ILE A 55 -4.88 -1.53 -0.82
N ILE A 56 -5.64 -2.63 -0.91
CA ILE A 56 -5.35 -3.73 -1.85
C ILE A 56 -5.37 -3.22 -3.30
N GLU A 57 -6.38 -2.43 -3.69
CA GLU A 57 -6.48 -1.90 -5.04
C GLU A 57 -5.40 -0.85 -5.34
N MET A 58 -5.03 -0.03 -4.35
CA MET A 58 -3.87 0.87 -4.45
C MET A 58 -2.60 0.06 -4.72
N ILE A 59 -2.36 -1.03 -3.99
CA ILE A 59 -1.20 -1.91 -4.21
C ILE A 59 -1.26 -2.53 -5.61
N LYS A 60 -2.40 -3.04 -6.08
CA LYS A 60 -2.50 -3.66 -7.41
C LYS A 60 -2.24 -2.68 -8.55
N ASN A 61 -2.81 -1.48 -8.46
CA ASN A 61 -2.96 -0.60 -9.62
C ASN A 61 -2.05 0.64 -9.58
N GLY A 62 -1.60 1.02 -8.39
CA GLY A 62 -0.85 2.26 -8.15
C GLY A 62 -1.73 3.49 -8.34
N LYS A 63 -2.98 3.42 -7.88
CA LYS A 63 -3.96 4.51 -7.95
C LYS A 63 -4.76 4.55 -6.66
N MET A 64 -4.99 5.75 -6.14
CA MET A 64 -5.93 5.96 -5.05
C MET A 64 -7.35 5.90 -5.62
N ILE A 65 -8.21 5.08 -5.02
CA ILE A 65 -9.65 5.16 -5.27
C ILE A 65 -10.16 6.19 -4.26
N GLY A 66 -10.66 7.31 -4.78
CA GLY A 66 -11.18 8.42 -3.97
C GLY A 66 -12.62 8.17 -3.55
#